data_AF-A0A948BFD1-F1
#
_entry.id   AF-A0A948BFD1-F1
#
_cell.length_a   1.000
_cell.length_b   1.000
_cell.length_c   1.000
_cell.angle_alpha   90.00
_cell.angle_beta   90.00
_cell.angle_gamma   90.00
#
_symmetry.space_group_name_H-M   'P 1'
#
loop_
_entity.id
_entity.type
_entity.pdbx_description
1 polymer ?
#
loop_
_entity_poly.entity_id
_entity_poly.type
_entity_poly.pdbx_seq_one_letter_code
_entity_poly.pdbx_strand_id
1 'polypeptide(L)'
;MKHFFCILIILLLALPACSKVEKKSEVVNEAPADLKNVHERTTNALAVGEGPDNGNADEIVLTEENVGRFYFQIGELARQYPEIDFTVSTVASVTAGLKGESIQGLIAEHTDLSFDEYSTLSLAIAKVRVAYTMISKSAAIHKQLKESEKKIAETDLTNVTGNEKADLEKVLAKTREQIVDLERRMKSDEFKQVMRQSAMIDRVRKRLEK
;
A
#
# COMPACT_ATOMS: atom_id res chain seq x y z
N MET A 1 14.77 0.86 35.35
CA MET A 1 13.83 0.87 34.22
C MET A 1 12.51 1.59 34.58
N LYS A 2 12.57 2.86 35.01
CA LYS A 2 11.37 3.70 35.27
C LYS A 2 11.42 5.07 34.58
N HIS A 3 12.50 5.37 33.86
CA HIS A 3 12.70 6.66 33.18
C HIS A 3 12.49 6.62 31.67
N PHE A 4 12.32 5.43 31.08
CA PHE A 4 12.04 5.31 29.64
C PHE A 4 10.55 5.54 29.30
N PHE A 5 9.65 5.34 30.26
CA PHE A 5 8.19 5.50 30.06
C PHE A 5 7.73 6.97 30.12
N CYS A 6 8.50 7.87 30.74
CA CYS A 6 8.13 9.30 30.80
C CYS A 6 8.45 10.07 29.52
N ILE A 7 9.38 9.58 28.68
CA ILE A 7 9.76 10.28 27.43
C ILE A 7 8.70 10.05 26.33
N LEU A 8 7.97 8.93 26.37
CA LEU A 8 6.93 8.63 25.38
C LEU A 8 5.64 9.46 25.56
N ILE A 9 5.38 9.96 26.78
CA ILE A 9 4.19 10.77 27.09
C ILE A 9 4.41 12.26 26.83
N ILE A 10 5.65 12.75 26.97
CA ILE A 10 5.98 14.16 26.72
C ILE A 10 6.03 14.46 25.21
N LEU A 11 6.34 13.47 24.36
CA LEU A 11 6.34 13.65 22.90
C LEU A 11 4.91 13.79 22.31
N LEU A 12 3.87 13.36 23.04
CA LEU A 12 2.46 13.47 22.64
C LEU A 12 1.82 14.83 22.99
N LEU A 13 2.50 15.67 23.76
CA LEU A 13 1.99 16.99 24.20
C LEU A 13 2.66 18.17 23.47
N ALA A 14 3.54 17.91 22.49
CA ALA A 14 4.20 18.93 21.68
C ALA A 14 3.62 19.06 20.27
N LEU A 15 2.41 18.55 20.01
CA LEU A 15 1.64 19.01 18.87
C LEU A 15 1.08 20.39 19.22
N PRO A 16 1.46 21.47 18.53
CA PRO A 16 0.79 22.74 18.71
C PRO A 16 -0.69 22.51 18.40
N ALA A 17 -1.52 22.80 19.40
CA ALA A 17 -2.93 23.05 19.19
C ALA A 17 -3.04 24.20 18.17
N CYS A 18 -3.19 23.86 16.89
CA CYS A 18 -3.68 24.76 15.85
C CYS A 18 -5.13 25.14 16.20
N SER A 19 -5.24 26.09 17.11
CA SER A 19 -6.47 26.86 17.30
C SER A 19 -6.65 27.74 16.06
N LYS A 20 -7.87 27.71 15.51
CA LYS A 20 -8.35 28.46 14.33
C LYS A 20 -7.67 28.15 12.99
N VAL A 21 -8.05 27.02 12.41
CA VAL A 21 -8.33 26.98 10.97
C VAL A 21 -9.82 27.24 10.82
N GLU A 22 -10.20 28.51 10.68
CA GLU A 22 -11.46 28.84 10.03
C GLU A 22 -11.48 28.12 8.68
N LYS A 23 -12.57 27.39 8.45
CA LYS A 23 -12.85 26.59 7.27
C LYS A 23 -12.40 27.28 5.97
N LYS A 24 -11.24 26.86 5.44
CA LYS A 24 -11.00 26.83 3.99
C LYS A 24 -11.35 25.43 3.50
N SER A 25 -12.63 25.09 3.57
CA SER A 25 -13.22 23.93 2.89
C SER A 25 -13.53 24.23 1.41
N GLU A 26 -13.09 25.37 0.87
CA GLU A 26 -13.30 25.76 -0.53
C GLU A 26 -12.32 25.09 -1.51
N VAL A 27 -11.19 24.55 -1.05
CA VAL A 27 -10.24 23.86 -1.95
C VAL A 27 -10.78 22.50 -2.44
N VAL A 28 -11.86 21.98 -1.84
CA VAL A 28 -12.47 20.70 -2.24
C VAL A 28 -13.64 20.89 -3.22
N ASN A 29 -14.19 22.10 -3.35
CA ASN A 29 -15.31 22.34 -4.27
C ASN A 29 -14.88 22.70 -5.71
N GLU A 30 -13.60 22.99 -5.94
CA GLU A 30 -13.03 23.28 -7.26
C GLU A 30 -11.89 22.31 -7.62
N ALA A 31 -11.96 21.06 -7.14
CA ALA A 31 -11.07 20.03 -7.67
C ALA A 31 -11.34 19.87 -9.19
N PRO A 32 -10.31 19.90 -10.06
CA PRO A 32 -10.50 19.63 -11.47
C PRO A 32 -11.21 18.27 -11.65
N ALA A 33 -12.09 18.16 -12.64
CA ALA A 33 -12.96 16.99 -12.83
C ALA A 33 -12.17 15.68 -12.83
N ASP A 34 -10.96 15.68 -13.39
CA ASP A 34 -10.02 14.56 -13.42
C ASP A 34 -9.69 14.06 -12.00
N LEU A 35 -9.43 14.97 -11.06
CA LEU A 35 -9.11 14.64 -9.67
C LEU A 35 -10.32 14.05 -8.95
N LYS A 36 -11.51 14.60 -9.19
CA LYS A 36 -12.76 14.07 -8.61
C LYS A 36 -13.04 12.66 -9.13
N ASN A 37 -12.93 12.44 -10.44
CA ASN A 37 -13.13 11.14 -11.08
C ASN A 37 -12.13 10.09 -10.57
N VAL A 38 -10.85 10.45 -10.47
CA VAL A 38 -9.80 9.55 -9.97
C VAL A 38 -9.94 9.29 -8.47
N HIS A 39 -10.36 10.28 -7.69
CA HIS A 39 -10.62 10.12 -6.26
C HIS A 39 -11.81 9.19 -5.98
N GLU A 40 -12.93 9.36 -6.69
CA GLU A 40 -14.10 8.48 -6.59
C GLU A 40 -13.73 7.04 -6.94
N ARG A 41 -12.99 6.83 -8.04
CA ARG A 41 -12.49 5.50 -8.45
C ARG A 41 -11.56 4.89 -7.42
N THR A 42 -10.64 5.67 -6.87
CA THR A 42 -9.67 5.19 -5.87
C THR A 42 -10.38 4.80 -4.58
N THR A 43 -11.35 5.61 -4.15
CA THR A 43 -12.14 5.35 -2.94
C THR A 43 -12.96 4.06 -3.09
N ASN A 44 -13.63 3.88 -4.23
CA ASN A 44 -14.38 2.66 -4.52
C ASN A 44 -13.48 1.43 -4.61
N ALA A 45 -12.30 1.58 -5.23
CA ALA A 45 -11.37 0.48 -5.42
C ALA A 45 -10.57 0.09 -4.17
N LEU A 46 -10.38 1.01 -3.22
CA LEU A 46 -9.63 0.82 -1.97
C LEU A 46 -10.54 0.69 -0.74
N ALA A 47 -11.86 0.63 -0.91
CA ALA A 47 -12.79 0.27 0.16
C ALA A 47 -12.56 -1.19 0.58
N VAL A 48 -11.51 -1.41 1.38
CA VAL A 48 -11.22 -2.66 2.05
C VAL A 48 -12.23 -2.79 3.19
N GLY A 49 -13.40 -3.37 2.95
CA GLY A 49 -14.34 -3.57 4.05
C GLY A 49 -15.74 -4.08 3.76
N GLU A 50 -16.25 -4.00 2.54
CA GLU A 50 -17.60 -4.50 2.23
C GLU A 50 -17.52 -5.52 1.09
N GLY A 51 -18.42 -6.51 1.13
CA GLY A 51 -18.38 -7.70 0.29
C GLY A 51 -18.38 -7.43 -1.22
N PRO A 52 -18.37 -8.50 -2.05
CA PRO A 52 -18.07 -8.45 -3.48
C PRO A 52 -19.16 -7.79 -4.35
N ASP A 53 -19.98 -6.91 -3.79
CA ASP A 53 -21.17 -6.38 -4.47
C ASP A 53 -21.33 -4.92 -4.10
N ASN A 54 -20.63 -4.02 -4.81
CA ASN A 54 -21.03 -2.64 -5.04
C ASN A 54 -20.11 -1.99 -6.10
N GLY A 55 -20.55 -2.11 -7.36
CA GLY A 55 -20.05 -1.32 -8.49
C GLY A 55 -18.80 -1.87 -9.15
N ASN A 56 -18.99 -2.83 -10.08
CA ASN A 56 -17.99 -3.30 -11.04
C ASN A 56 -17.37 -2.13 -11.82
N ALA A 57 -16.31 -1.52 -11.28
CA ALA A 57 -15.22 -1.11 -12.15
C ALA A 57 -14.61 -2.43 -12.61
N ASP A 58 -14.77 -2.79 -13.89
CA ASP A 58 -14.23 -4.02 -14.47
C ASP A 58 -12.80 -4.22 -13.98
N GLU A 59 -12.60 -5.21 -13.10
CA GLU A 59 -11.30 -5.44 -12.50
C GLU A 59 -10.39 -5.97 -13.60
N ILE A 60 -9.50 -5.09 -14.10
CA ILE A 60 -8.59 -5.46 -15.17
C ILE A 60 -7.68 -6.59 -14.71
N VAL A 61 -7.69 -7.70 -15.45
CA VAL A 61 -6.70 -8.76 -15.26
C VAL A 61 -5.37 -8.25 -15.79
N LEU A 62 -4.39 -8.09 -14.91
CA LEU A 62 -3.03 -7.70 -15.30
C LEU A 62 -2.35 -8.81 -16.10
N THR A 63 -1.80 -8.44 -17.26
CA THR A 63 -1.05 -9.29 -18.18
C THR A 63 0.32 -8.65 -18.46
N GLU A 64 1.28 -9.42 -18.98
CA GLU A 64 2.58 -8.84 -19.38
C GLU A 64 2.44 -7.77 -20.47
N GLU A 65 1.45 -7.93 -21.35
CA GLU A 65 1.17 -7.00 -22.44
C GLU A 65 0.64 -5.67 -21.92
N ASN A 66 -0.43 -5.67 -21.11
CA ASN A 66 -1.02 -4.41 -20.64
C ASN A 66 -0.11 -3.68 -19.63
N VAL A 67 0.61 -4.42 -18.78
CA VAL A 67 1.63 -3.84 -17.90
C VAL A 67 2.81 -3.30 -18.71
N GLY A 68 3.19 -3.99 -19.79
CA GLY A 68 4.26 -3.55 -20.70
C GLY A 68 3.89 -2.27 -21.42
N ARG A 69 2.71 -2.22 -22.03
CA ARG A 69 2.17 -1.02 -22.66
C ARG A 69 2.08 0.13 -21.66
N PHE A 70 1.52 -0.12 -20.47
CA PHE A 70 1.44 0.88 -19.41
C PHE A 70 2.81 1.50 -19.09
N TYR A 71 3.80 0.69 -18.69
CA TYR A 71 5.11 1.19 -18.29
C TYR A 71 5.89 1.85 -19.42
N PHE A 72 5.73 1.36 -20.66
CA PHE A 72 6.34 1.99 -21.82
C PHE A 72 5.79 3.41 -22.02
N GLN A 73 4.46 3.54 -22.11
CA GLN A 73 3.79 4.83 -22.35
C GLN A 73 4.07 5.85 -21.23
N ILE A 74 3.93 5.44 -19.95
CA ILE A 74 4.20 6.35 -18.84
C ILE A 74 5.69 6.67 -18.69
N GLY A 75 6.58 5.81 -19.19
CA GLY A 75 8.03 6.04 -19.20
C GLY A 75 8.45 7.12 -20.22
N GLU A 76 7.76 7.20 -21.36
CA GLU A 76 7.92 8.30 -22.33
C GLU A 76 7.42 9.62 -21.73
N LEU A 77 6.23 9.60 -21.10
CA LEU A 77 5.66 10.76 -20.42
C LEU A 77 6.55 11.26 -19.29
N ALA A 78 7.05 10.38 -18.43
CA ALA A 78 7.93 10.75 -17.32
C ALA A 78 9.27 11.34 -17.78
N ARG A 79 9.71 11.06 -19.01
CA ARG A 79 10.88 11.73 -19.60
C ARG A 79 10.58 13.16 -20.05
N GLN A 80 9.36 13.43 -20.50
CA GLN A 80 8.92 14.75 -20.95
C GLN A 80 8.49 15.64 -19.77
N TYR A 81 7.88 15.04 -18.75
CA TYR A 81 7.34 15.69 -17.56
C TYR A 81 7.94 15.05 -16.28
N PRO A 82 9.25 15.23 -16.01
CA PRO A 82 9.97 14.53 -14.94
C PRO A 82 9.48 14.84 -13.52
N GLU A 83 8.67 15.88 -13.34
CA GLU A 83 8.09 16.30 -12.08
C GLU A 83 6.73 15.65 -11.76
N ILE A 84 6.13 14.93 -12.72
CA ILE A 84 4.85 14.24 -12.57
C ILE A 84 5.11 12.73 -12.42
N ASP A 85 4.67 12.13 -11.31
CA ASP A 85 4.72 10.67 -11.14
C ASP A 85 3.49 10.01 -11.76
N PHE A 86 3.66 9.53 -12.99
CA PHE A 86 2.61 8.85 -13.76
C PHE A 86 2.32 7.42 -13.29
N THR A 87 3.06 6.88 -12.31
CA THR A 87 2.88 5.48 -11.86
C THR A 87 1.52 5.23 -11.22
N VAL A 88 0.95 6.25 -10.58
CA VAL A 88 -0.35 6.17 -9.90
C VAL A 88 -1.20 7.36 -10.33
N SER A 89 -2.36 7.11 -10.94
CA SER A 89 -3.20 8.16 -11.53
C SER A 89 -3.61 9.26 -10.55
N THR A 90 -3.83 8.96 -9.27
CA THR A 90 -4.12 9.97 -8.23
C THR A 90 -2.95 10.93 -8.02
N VAL A 91 -1.74 10.38 -7.90
CA VAL A 91 -0.52 11.16 -7.71
C VAL A 91 -0.24 12.00 -8.94
N ALA A 92 -0.38 11.41 -10.13
CA ALA A 92 -0.24 12.09 -11.41
C ALA A 92 -1.24 13.25 -11.54
N SER A 93 -2.52 13.01 -11.20
CA SER A 93 -3.57 14.04 -11.27
C SER A 93 -3.27 15.24 -10.37
N VAL A 94 -2.83 14.98 -9.14
CA VAL A 94 -2.45 16.04 -8.19
C VAL A 94 -1.24 16.82 -8.70
N THR A 95 -0.19 16.12 -9.12
CA THR A 95 1.07 16.75 -9.54
C THR A 95 0.92 17.51 -10.86
N ALA A 96 0.17 16.97 -11.83
CA ALA A 96 -0.20 17.67 -13.06
C ALA A 96 -1.03 18.93 -12.76
N GLY A 97 -2.04 18.83 -11.90
CA GLY A 97 -2.87 19.98 -11.53
C GLY A 97 -2.08 21.11 -10.87
N LEU A 98 -1.09 20.78 -10.03
CA LEU A 98 -0.16 21.77 -9.44
C LEU A 98 0.74 22.46 -10.48
N LYS A 99 0.85 21.90 -11.68
CA LYS A 99 1.61 22.45 -12.82
C LYS A 99 0.72 23.18 -13.83
N GLY A 100 -0.60 23.20 -13.60
CA GLY A 100 -1.56 23.73 -14.56
C GLY A 100 -1.84 22.80 -15.73
N GLU A 101 -1.45 21.52 -15.62
CA GLU A 101 -1.65 20.50 -16.64
C GLU A 101 -2.88 19.64 -16.33
N SER A 102 -3.57 19.17 -17.36
CA SER A 102 -4.60 18.11 -17.22
C SER A 102 -3.97 16.76 -17.49
N ILE A 103 -4.02 15.86 -16.51
CA ILE A 103 -3.54 14.50 -16.69
C ILE A 103 -4.30 13.78 -17.81
N GLN A 104 -5.61 14.04 -17.96
CA GLN A 104 -6.39 13.46 -19.05
C GLN A 104 -5.89 13.96 -20.41
N GLY A 105 -5.55 15.26 -20.51
CA GLY A 105 -4.94 15.85 -21.70
C GLY A 105 -3.58 15.22 -22.02
N LEU A 106 -2.68 15.13 -21.03
CA LEU A 106 -1.36 14.53 -21.20
C LEU A 106 -1.42 13.07 -21.66
N ILE A 107 -2.32 12.28 -21.08
CA ILE A 107 -2.53 10.88 -21.49
C ILE A 107 -3.04 10.81 -22.94
N ALA A 108 -4.04 11.63 -23.29
CA ALA A 108 -4.65 11.60 -24.61
C ALA A 108 -3.72 12.12 -25.73
N GLU A 109 -2.82 13.06 -25.42
CA GLU A 109 -1.91 13.66 -26.41
C GLU A 109 -0.66 12.81 -26.65
N HIS A 110 -0.13 12.18 -25.60
CA HIS A 110 1.20 11.56 -25.66
C HIS A 110 1.20 10.03 -25.59
N THR A 111 0.04 9.39 -25.42
CA THR A 111 -0.05 7.93 -25.30
C THR A 111 -1.16 7.36 -26.18
N ASP A 112 -1.13 6.04 -26.38
CA ASP A 112 -2.24 5.29 -26.98
C ASP A 112 -3.29 4.84 -25.95
N LEU A 113 -3.10 5.19 -24.68
CA LEU A 113 -4.02 4.84 -23.60
C LEU A 113 -5.17 5.84 -23.56
N SER A 114 -6.38 5.35 -23.31
CA SER A 114 -7.42 6.23 -22.79
C SER A 114 -7.12 6.58 -21.32
N PHE A 115 -7.62 7.72 -20.85
CA PHE A 115 -7.49 8.09 -19.43
C PHE A 115 -8.13 7.06 -18.49
N ASP A 116 -9.22 6.43 -18.94
CA ASP A 116 -9.88 5.33 -18.23
C ASP A 116 -8.95 4.13 -18.08
N GLU A 117 -8.34 3.71 -19.18
CA GLU A 117 -7.42 2.58 -19.20
C GLU A 117 -6.18 2.85 -18.35
N TYR A 118 -5.57 4.03 -18.50
CA TYR A 118 -4.46 4.49 -17.68
C TYR A 118 -4.80 4.43 -16.18
N SER A 119 -5.95 4.97 -15.80
CA SER A 119 -6.40 5.01 -14.41
C SER A 119 -6.63 3.61 -13.86
N THR A 120 -7.28 2.74 -14.61
CA THR A 120 -7.59 1.36 -14.21
C THR A 120 -6.32 0.51 -14.09
N LEU A 121 -5.40 0.58 -15.05
CA LEU A 121 -4.11 -0.12 -15.00
C LEU A 121 -3.23 0.37 -13.85
N SER A 122 -3.10 1.70 -13.68
CA SER A 122 -2.27 2.26 -12.60
C SER A 122 -2.76 1.83 -11.23
N LEU A 123 -4.08 1.79 -11.03
CA LEU A 123 -4.70 1.38 -9.77
C LEU A 123 -4.57 -0.12 -9.52
N ALA A 124 -4.78 -0.96 -10.54
CA ALA A 124 -4.57 -2.40 -10.42
C ALA A 124 -3.10 -2.75 -10.09
N ILE A 125 -2.15 -2.09 -10.77
CA ILE A 125 -0.71 -2.23 -10.47
C ILE A 125 -0.42 -1.74 -9.04
N ALA A 126 -0.94 -0.59 -8.63
CA ALA A 126 -0.75 -0.05 -7.29
C ALA A 126 -1.29 -1.00 -6.21
N LYS A 127 -2.48 -1.58 -6.40
CA LYS A 127 -3.07 -2.58 -5.50
C LYS A 127 -2.15 -3.78 -5.32
N VAL A 128 -1.65 -4.38 -6.42
CA VAL A 128 -0.71 -5.52 -6.34
C VAL A 128 0.56 -5.13 -5.58
N ARG A 129 1.13 -3.96 -5.85
CA ARG A 129 2.36 -3.51 -5.17
C ARG A 129 2.16 -3.23 -3.70
N VAL A 130 1.03 -2.64 -3.32
CA VAL A 130 0.65 -2.41 -1.92
C VAL A 130 0.45 -3.76 -1.22
N ALA A 131 -0.32 -4.67 -1.80
CA ALA A 131 -0.54 -6.01 -1.25
C ALA A 131 0.78 -6.79 -1.10
N TYR A 132 1.65 -6.74 -2.11
CA TYR A 132 3.00 -7.33 -2.04
C TYR A 132 3.85 -6.73 -0.93
N THR A 133 3.78 -5.40 -0.74
CA THR A 133 4.50 -4.72 0.35
C THR A 133 3.98 -5.18 1.72
N MET A 134 2.67 -5.33 1.89
CA MET A 134 2.10 -5.88 3.14
C MET A 134 2.56 -7.32 3.36
N ILE A 135 2.49 -8.16 2.32
CA ILE A 135 2.90 -9.57 2.34
C ILE A 135 4.38 -9.74 2.66
N SER A 136 5.27 -8.99 2.02
CA SER A 136 6.71 -9.08 2.26
C SER A 136 7.06 -8.66 3.69
N LYS A 137 6.37 -7.66 4.24
CA LYS A 137 6.46 -7.31 5.66
C LYS A 137 5.89 -8.42 6.56
N SER A 138 4.79 -9.06 6.20
CA SER A 138 4.24 -10.20 6.94
C SER A 138 5.22 -11.38 7.00
N ALA A 139 5.97 -11.66 5.93
CA ALA A 139 7.01 -12.69 5.94
C ALA A 139 8.17 -12.35 6.89
N ALA A 140 8.58 -11.07 6.94
CA ALA A 140 9.58 -10.61 7.91
C ALA A 140 9.07 -10.72 9.35
N ILE A 141 7.82 -10.34 9.60
CA ILE A 141 7.15 -10.50 10.90
C ILE A 141 7.08 -11.98 11.29
N HIS A 142 6.70 -12.87 10.36
CA HIS A 142 6.66 -14.32 10.61
C HIS A 142 8.03 -14.86 11.05
N LYS A 143 9.11 -14.45 10.36
CA LYS A 143 10.48 -14.80 10.78
C LYS A 143 10.79 -14.30 12.18
N GLN A 144 10.48 -13.05 12.48
CA GLN A 144 10.71 -12.45 13.79
C GLN A 144 9.90 -13.14 14.90
N LEU A 145 8.65 -13.53 14.62
CA LEU A 145 7.81 -14.26 15.57
C LEU A 145 8.39 -15.65 15.85
N LYS A 146 8.88 -16.37 14.84
CA LYS A 146 9.56 -17.67 15.05
C LYS A 146 10.84 -17.53 15.87
N GLU A 147 11.64 -16.50 15.59
CA GLU A 147 12.84 -16.21 16.39
C GLU A 147 12.49 -15.85 17.83
N SER A 148 11.41 -15.07 18.04
CA SER A 148 10.90 -14.72 19.37
C SER A 148 10.38 -15.95 20.11
N GLU A 149 9.61 -16.81 19.46
CA GLU A 149 9.07 -18.05 20.02
C GLU A 149 10.20 -18.97 20.48
N LYS A 150 11.22 -19.15 19.64
CA LYS A 150 12.43 -19.89 19.99
C LYS A 150 13.14 -19.31 21.21
N LYS A 151 13.41 -18.00 21.24
CA LYS A 151 14.08 -17.34 22.36
C LYS A 151 13.32 -17.48 23.68
N ILE A 152 11.98 -17.34 23.65
CA ILE A 152 11.14 -17.49 24.84
C ILE A 152 11.15 -18.95 25.29
N ALA A 153 11.05 -19.92 24.37
CA ALA A 153 11.09 -21.34 24.70
C ALA A 153 12.45 -21.80 25.26
N GLU A 154 13.55 -21.18 24.84
CA GLU A 154 14.92 -21.44 25.32
C GLU A 154 15.28 -20.66 26.59
N THR A 155 14.39 -19.76 27.06
CA THR A 155 14.66 -18.99 28.28
C THR A 155 14.67 -19.92 29.49
N ASP A 156 15.75 -19.84 30.28
CA ASP A 156 15.86 -20.58 31.53
C ASP A 156 14.85 -20.03 32.56
N LEU A 157 13.80 -20.80 32.80
CA LEU A 157 12.73 -20.45 33.75
C LEU A 157 12.96 -21.00 35.15
N THR A 158 14.13 -21.61 35.43
CA THR A 158 14.39 -22.30 36.71
C THR A 158 14.30 -21.36 37.92
N ASN A 159 14.55 -20.06 37.71
CA ASN A 159 14.44 -19.01 38.74
C ASN A 159 13.20 -18.10 38.59
N VAL A 160 12.29 -18.39 37.65
CA VAL A 160 11.08 -17.59 37.40
C VAL A 160 9.92 -18.20 38.19
N THR A 161 9.28 -17.41 39.06
CA THR A 161 8.25 -17.92 39.99
C THR A 161 6.88 -17.29 39.73
N GLY A 162 5.81 -18.05 40.00
CA GLY A 162 4.44 -17.54 40.03
C GLY A 162 3.93 -16.96 38.71
N ASN A 163 3.35 -15.76 38.79
CA ASN A 163 2.62 -15.09 37.69
C ASN A 163 3.47 -14.83 36.45
N GLU A 164 4.78 -14.60 36.61
CA GLU A 164 5.69 -14.31 35.48
C GLU A 164 5.83 -15.51 34.53
N LYS A 165 5.81 -16.73 35.07
CA LYS A 165 5.84 -17.95 34.27
C LYS A 165 4.54 -18.14 33.48
N ALA A 166 3.39 -17.92 34.14
CA ALA A 166 2.09 -18.00 33.48
C ALA A 166 1.91 -16.94 32.38
N ASP A 167 2.41 -15.72 32.61
CA ASP A 167 2.40 -14.65 31.62
C ASP A 167 3.28 -14.99 30.40
N LEU A 168 4.47 -15.55 30.64
CA LEU A 168 5.36 -16.02 29.56
C LEU A 168 4.72 -17.15 28.74
N GLU A 169 4.08 -18.13 29.39
CA GLU A 169 3.35 -19.20 28.71
C GLU A 169 2.20 -18.65 27.87
N LYS A 170 1.46 -17.66 28.36
CA LYS A 170 0.39 -16.98 27.63
C LYS A 170 0.92 -16.21 26.41
N VAL A 171 2.05 -15.52 26.54
CA VAL A 171 2.71 -14.83 25.42
C VAL A 171 3.19 -15.83 24.37
N LEU A 172 3.78 -16.95 24.78
CA LEU A 172 4.23 -18.02 23.89
C LEU A 172 3.04 -18.62 23.10
N ALA A 173 1.94 -18.94 23.79
CA ALA A 173 0.73 -19.47 23.16
C ALA A 173 0.16 -18.50 22.12
N LYS A 174 0.03 -17.21 22.46
CA LYS A 174 -0.43 -16.18 21.53
C LYS A 174 0.50 -16.02 20.32
N THR A 175 1.81 -16.07 20.56
CA THR A 175 2.82 -15.98 19.48
C THR A 175 2.69 -17.16 18.52
N ARG A 176 2.48 -18.38 19.03
CA ARG A 176 2.26 -19.58 18.21
C ARG A 176 0.99 -19.48 17.38
N GLU A 177 -0.11 -19.00 17.97
CA GLU A 177 -1.35 -18.76 17.24
C GLU A 177 -1.16 -17.77 16.08
N GLN A 178 -0.45 -16.66 16.33
CA GLN A 178 -0.12 -15.67 15.29
C GLN A 178 0.76 -16.25 14.19
N ILE A 179 1.73 -17.11 14.52
CA ILE A 179 2.56 -17.82 13.54
C ILE A 179 1.67 -18.70 12.65
N VAL A 180 0.77 -19.49 13.24
CA VAL A 180 -0.12 -20.39 12.49
C VAL A 180 -1.06 -19.60 11.56
N ASP A 181 -1.65 -18.50 12.04
CA ASP A 181 -2.52 -17.67 11.19
C ASP A 181 -1.75 -17.05 10.02
N LEU A 182 -0.54 -16.52 10.27
CA LEU A 182 0.32 -15.99 9.21
C LEU A 182 0.70 -17.08 8.20
N GLU A 183 1.07 -18.27 8.66
CA GLU A 183 1.41 -19.39 7.76
C GLU A 183 0.22 -19.81 6.90
N ARG A 184 -1.00 -19.79 7.46
CA ARG A 184 -2.23 -20.05 6.72
C ARG A 184 -2.44 -19.01 5.63
N ARG A 185 -2.32 -17.71 5.96
CA ARG A 185 -2.44 -16.61 4.99
C ARG A 185 -1.38 -16.70 3.89
N MET A 186 -0.13 -17.01 4.25
CA MET A 186 0.97 -17.17 3.29
C MET A 186 0.79 -18.35 2.33
N LYS A 187 -0.06 -19.33 2.67
CA LYS A 187 -0.40 -20.47 1.81
C LYS A 187 -1.65 -20.23 0.97
N SER A 188 -2.37 -19.12 1.17
CA SER A 188 -3.60 -18.83 0.44
C SER A 188 -3.32 -18.60 -1.05
N ASP A 189 -4.33 -18.83 -1.89
CA ASP A 189 -4.19 -18.61 -3.32
C ASP A 189 -4.10 -17.13 -3.67
N GLU A 190 -4.75 -16.27 -2.89
CA GLU A 190 -4.61 -14.81 -2.95
C GLU A 190 -3.13 -14.40 -2.77
N PHE A 191 -2.46 -14.94 -1.76
CA PHE A 191 -1.04 -14.67 -1.52
C PHE A 191 -0.18 -15.09 -2.73
N LYS A 192 -0.39 -16.31 -3.24
CA LYS A 192 0.34 -16.81 -4.42
C LYS A 192 0.06 -15.95 -5.65
N GLN A 193 -1.18 -15.48 -5.82
CA GLN A 193 -1.56 -14.62 -6.93
C GLN A 193 -0.86 -13.26 -6.85
N VAL A 194 -0.85 -12.59 -5.70
CA VAL A 194 -0.15 -11.31 -5.51
C VAL A 194 1.35 -11.48 -5.77
N MET A 195 1.98 -12.53 -5.25
CA MET A 195 3.40 -12.80 -5.48
C MET A 195 3.72 -13.00 -6.97
N ARG A 196 2.88 -13.76 -7.70
CA ARG A 196 3.04 -13.97 -9.15
C ARG A 196 2.86 -12.68 -9.95
N GLN A 197 1.82 -11.91 -9.64
CA GLN A 197 1.51 -10.65 -10.29
C GLN A 197 2.61 -9.60 -10.04
N SER A 198 3.09 -9.48 -8.79
CA SER A 198 4.22 -8.59 -8.47
C SER A 198 5.49 -9.00 -9.21
N ALA A 199 5.81 -10.30 -9.26
CA ALA A 199 6.97 -10.78 -10.01
C ALA A 199 6.86 -10.52 -11.51
N MET A 200 5.65 -10.58 -12.07
CA MET A 200 5.39 -10.24 -13.47
C MET A 200 5.63 -8.75 -13.73
N ILE A 201 5.06 -7.88 -12.89
CA ILE A 201 5.25 -6.42 -12.94
C ILE A 201 6.74 -6.06 -12.89
N ASP A 202 7.49 -6.63 -11.93
CA ASP A 202 8.93 -6.36 -11.79
C ASP A 202 9.74 -6.83 -13.00
N ARG A 203 9.40 -7.98 -13.60
CA ARG A 203 10.05 -8.47 -14.82
C ARG A 203 9.80 -7.53 -15.99
N VAL A 204 8.56 -7.12 -16.21
CA VAL A 204 8.17 -6.20 -17.30
C VAL A 204 8.93 -4.88 -17.15
N ARG A 205 8.89 -4.28 -15.97
CA ARG A 205 9.58 -3.01 -15.69
C ARG A 205 11.09 -3.10 -15.95
N LYS A 206 11.74 -4.16 -15.44
CA LYS A 206 13.20 -4.37 -15.67
C LYS A 206 13.56 -4.60 -17.14
N ARG A 207 12.64 -5.08 -17.99
CA ARG A 207 12.90 -5.21 -19.44
C ARG A 207 12.93 -3.84 -20.13
N LEU A 208 12.15 -2.89 -19.65
CA LEU A 208 12.02 -1.54 -20.21
C LEU A 208 13.10 -0.56 -19.72
N GLU A 209 13.77 -0.87 -18.60
CA GLU A 209 14.91 -0.10 -18.07
C GLU A 209 16.24 -0.43 -18.79
N LYS A 210 16.25 -1.35 -19.77
CA LYS A 210 17.43 -1.76 -20.54
C LYS A 210 17.45 -1.12 -21.91
#